data_AF-A0A7T8KAU3-F1
#
_entry.id   AF-A0A7T8KAU3-F1
#
_cell.length_a   1.000
_cell.length_b   1.000
_cell.length_c   1.000
_cell.angle_alpha   90.00
_cell.angle_beta   90.00
_cell.angle_gamma   90.00
#
_symmetry.space_group_name_H-M   'P 1'
#
loop_
_entity.id
_entity.type
_entity.pdbx_description
1 polymer ?
#
loop_
_entity_poly.entity_id
_entity_poly.type
_entity_poly.pdbx_seq_one_letter_code
_entity_poly.pdbx_strand_id
1 'polypeptide(L)'
;WIAKNGGEDVWSLDNDSRIVTCRLCQYEVVLSKMRNIVRHARSTIHLRNWGIFQNNRIQADPLSSDFTSDMTTMLVSCNIPFGVVQHPNFVAFMAKYTNRVVPSRFTLTRSMESKSPVILSKIKEEVEGKDIFMALDETTDPLQRSMTAVLIGPLDGHFLGRPYLINLEDVKKADNETMTNVAVSSIRNVFGSEFQRERLKIFITDGAAYCIKAAENLRDHYPRMIHVTCLAHGLNR
;
A
#
# COMPACT_ATOMS: atom_id res chain seq x y z
N TRP A 1 15.62 -22.65 32.74
CA TRP A 1 16.34 -22.02 31.61
C TRP A 1 15.37 -21.68 30.47
N ILE A 2 14.59 -22.64 29.96
CA ILE A 2 13.60 -22.45 28.86
C ILE A 2 12.63 -21.28 29.11
N ALA A 3 12.01 -21.20 30.30
CA ALA A 3 11.12 -20.10 30.68
C ALA A 3 11.78 -18.69 30.57
N LYS A 4 13.09 -18.60 30.80
CA LYS A 4 13.85 -17.34 30.71
C LYS A 4 14.35 -17.02 29.29
N ASN A 5 14.20 -17.95 28.33
CA ASN A 5 14.72 -17.84 26.97
C ASN A 5 13.59 -18.06 25.95
N GLY A 6 12.49 -17.34 26.09
CA GLY A 6 11.35 -17.37 25.17
C GLY A 6 10.16 -18.23 25.59
N GLY A 7 10.27 -19.03 26.66
CA GLY A 7 9.13 -19.75 27.25
C GLY A 7 8.33 -20.56 26.22
N GLU A 8 7.01 -20.58 26.38
CA GLU A 8 6.08 -21.30 25.48
C GLU A 8 5.97 -20.66 24.09
N ASP A 9 6.31 -19.38 23.94
CA ASP A 9 6.31 -18.70 22.65
C ASP A 9 7.34 -19.33 21.68
N VAL A 10 8.45 -19.83 22.21
CA VAL A 10 9.59 -20.34 21.42
C VAL A 10 9.82 -21.83 21.57
N TRP A 11 9.38 -22.44 22.67
CA TRP A 11 9.65 -23.84 22.96
C TRP A 11 8.34 -24.60 23.19
N SER A 12 8.18 -25.74 22.54
CA SER A 12 7.17 -26.75 22.88
C SER A 12 7.85 -27.99 23.46
N LEU A 13 7.20 -28.61 24.43
CA LEU A 13 7.61 -29.88 25.03
C LEU A 13 6.55 -30.93 24.74
N ASP A 14 6.98 -32.04 24.14
CA ASP A 14 6.22 -33.27 24.13
C ASP A 14 6.56 -34.06 25.41
N ASN A 15 5.56 -34.25 26.28
CA ASN A 15 5.73 -34.91 27.56
C ASN A 15 5.95 -36.42 27.43
N ASP A 16 5.43 -37.05 26.38
CA ASP A 16 5.50 -38.50 26.18
C ASP A 16 6.87 -38.90 25.63
N SER A 17 7.32 -38.21 24.59
CA SER A 17 8.63 -38.46 23.97
C SER A 17 9.79 -37.72 24.65
N ARG A 18 9.50 -36.80 25.58
CA ARG A 18 10.45 -35.88 26.22
C ARG A 18 11.28 -35.09 25.21
N ILE A 19 10.71 -34.76 24.06
CA ILE A 19 11.33 -33.93 23.02
C ILE A 19 10.97 -32.47 23.23
N VAL A 20 11.99 -31.62 23.22
CA VAL A 20 11.84 -30.17 23.18
C VAL A 20 12.03 -29.71 21.74
N THR A 21 11.04 -29.00 21.22
CA THR A 21 11.06 -28.43 19.87
C THR A 21 11.16 -26.91 19.95
N CYS A 22 12.13 -26.32 19.27
CA CYS A 22 12.18 -24.88 19.04
C CYS A 22 11.20 -24.52 17.92
N ARG A 23 10.12 -23.79 18.22
CA ARG A 23 9.10 -23.37 17.26
C ARG A 23 9.64 -22.44 16.18
N LEU A 24 10.66 -21.65 16.51
CA LEU A 24 11.28 -20.70 15.58
C LEU A 24 12.19 -21.37 14.53
N CYS A 25 12.75 -22.53 14.87
CA CYS A 25 13.76 -23.20 14.03
C CYS A 25 13.35 -24.62 13.61
N GLN A 26 12.21 -25.12 14.12
CA GLN A 26 11.77 -26.51 14.02
C GLN A 26 12.88 -27.51 14.44
N TYR A 27 13.71 -27.11 15.42
CA TYR A 27 14.81 -27.92 15.93
C TYR A 27 14.35 -28.77 17.10
N GLU A 28 14.52 -30.09 16.99
CA GLU A 28 14.09 -31.05 18.00
C GLU A 28 15.27 -31.65 18.76
N VAL A 29 15.12 -31.78 20.07
CA VAL A 29 16.13 -32.39 20.93
C VAL A 29 15.52 -32.96 22.19
N VAL A 30 16.02 -34.12 22.63
CA VAL A 30 15.61 -34.73 23.90
C VAL A 30 15.93 -33.81 25.08
N LEU A 31 14.98 -33.60 25.98
CA LEU A 31 15.05 -32.68 27.12
C LEU A 31 16.29 -32.90 28.01
N SER A 32 16.75 -34.16 28.14
CA SER A 32 17.95 -34.50 28.92
C SER A 32 19.24 -33.89 28.35
N LYS A 33 19.28 -33.56 27.05
CA LYS A 33 20.45 -32.98 26.36
C LYS A 33 20.45 -31.46 26.43
N MET A 34 20.38 -30.90 27.64
CA MET A 34 20.36 -29.45 27.89
C MET A 34 21.50 -28.68 27.20
N ARG A 35 22.70 -29.25 27.11
CA ARG A 35 23.83 -28.62 26.39
C ARG A 35 23.52 -28.35 24.92
N ASN A 36 22.78 -29.25 24.26
CA ASN A 36 22.40 -29.10 22.85
C ASN A 36 21.33 -28.01 22.68
N ILE A 37 20.38 -27.91 23.62
CA ILE A 37 19.38 -26.83 23.66
C ILE A 37 20.08 -25.47 23.77
N VAL A 38 21.01 -25.33 24.72
CA VAL A 38 21.77 -24.08 24.92
C VAL A 38 22.64 -23.76 23.70
N ARG A 39 23.28 -24.76 23.09
CA ARG A 39 24.07 -24.58 21.87
C ARG A 39 23.21 -24.14 20.69
N HIS A 40 22.03 -24.74 20.52
CA HIS A 40 21.08 -24.35 19.49
C HIS A 40 20.62 -22.89 19.66
N ALA A 41 20.26 -22.48 20.88
CA ALA A 41 19.79 -21.12 21.14
C ALA A 41 20.87 -20.05 20.90
N ARG A 42 22.16 -20.42 20.98
CA ARG A 42 23.29 -19.56 20.64
C ARG A 42 23.71 -19.64 19.16
N SER A 43 23.07 -20.50 18.38
CA SER A 43 23.38 -20.63 16.96
C SER A 43 22.96 -19.36 16.20
N THR A 44 23.70 -19.04 15.14
CA THR A 44 23.41 -17.90 14.27
C THR A 44 22.01 -17.98 13.68
N ILE A 45 21.54 -19.18 13.32
CA ILE A 45 20.19 -19.43 12.81
C ILE A 45 19.14 -19.04 13.84
N HIS A 46 19.28 -19.52 15.08
CA HIS A 46 18.32 -19.20 16.14
C HIS A 46 18.31 -17.71 16.46
N LEU A 47 19.47 -17.08 16.62
CA LEU A 47 19.57 -15.66 16.93
C LEU A 47 18.93 -14.79 15.84
N ARG A 48 19.10 -15.17 14.56
CA ARG A 48 18.43 -14.50 13.44
C ARG A 48 16.90 -14.65 13.53
N ASN A 49 16.40 -15.87 13.70
CA ASN A 49 14.95 -16.13 13.78
C ASN A 49 14.31 -15.47 15.01
N TRP A 50 15.05 -15.44 16.13
CA TRP A 50 14.67 -14.73 17.34
C TRP A 50 14.55 -13.22 17.10
N GLY A 51 15.51 -12.61 16.40
CA GLY A 51 15.43 -11.20 16.02
C GLY A 51 14.20 -10.88 15.19
N ILE A 52 13.87 -11.73 14.20
CA ILE A 52 12.64 -11.59 13.40
C ILE A 52 11.39 -11.70 14.28
N PHE A 53 11.34 -12.70 15.17
CA PHE A 53 10.22 -12.91 16.07
C PHE A 53 9.99 -11.72 17.01
N GLN A 54 11.06 -11.13 17.56
CA GLN A 54 10.95 -9.94 18.42
C GLN A 54 10.48 -8.70 17.65
N ASN A 55 11.03 -8.47 16.45
CA ASN A 55 10.64 -7.32 15.63
C ASN A 55 9.17 -7.40 15.18
N ASN A 56 8.65 -8.61 14.98
CA ASN A 56 7.29 -8.86 14.51
C ASN A 56 6.30 -9.12 15.65
N ARG A 57 6.71 -9.03 16.93
CA ARG A 57 5.82 -9.16 18.08
C ARG A 57 4.93 -7.92 18.17
N ILE A 58 3.76 -7.98 17.55
CA ILE A 58 2.74 -6.95 17.70
C ILE A 58 2.16 -7.09 19.13
N GLN A 59 2.29 -6.06 19.96
CA GLN A 59 1.46 -5.90 21.16
C GLN A 59 0.04 -5.53 20.70
N ALA A 60 -0.72 -6.52 20.24
CA ALA A 60 -2.10 -6.29 19.84
C ALA A 60 -2.97 -6.18 21.09
N ASP A 61 -3.72 -5.08 21.21
CA ASP A 61 -4.85 -5.00 22.13
C ASP A 61 -5.99 -5.85 21.54
N PRO A 62 -6.37 -6.99 22.15
CA PRO A 62 -7.26 -7.98 21.52
C PRO A 62 -8.70 -7.51 21.32
N LEU A 63 -9.06 -6.34 21.86
CA LEU A 63 -10.45 -5.94 22.09
C LEU A 63 -11.04 -5.01 21.01
N SER A 64 -10.26 -4.52 20.03
CA SER A 64 -10.75 -3.45 19.15
C SER A 64 -10.59 -3.64 17.64
N SER A 65 -9.91 -4.67 17.14
CA SER A 65 -9.59 -4.75 15.71
C SER A 65 -10.59 -5.61 14.91
N ASP A 66 -11.15 -5.03 13.85
CA ASP A 66 -11.97 -5.74 12.87
C ASP A 66 -11.06 -6.57 11.97
N PHE A 67 -11.20 -7.90 12.04
CA PHE A 67 -10.42 -8.85 11.22
C PHE A 67 -10.47 -8.53 9.73
N THR A 68 -11.62 -8.07 9.21
CA THR A 68 -11.76 -7.71 7.80
C THR A 68 -10.90 -6.47 7.48
N SER A 69 -11.02 -5.43 8.30
CA SER A 69 -10.20 -4.22 8.23
C SER A 69 -8.70 -4.55 8.25
N ASP A 70 -8.23 -5.35 9.19
CA ASP A 70 -6.80 -5.70 9.33
C ASP A 70 -6.30 -6.49 8.12
N MET A 71 -7.08 -7.46 7.67
CA MET A 71 -6.76 -8.24 6.49
C MET A 71 -6.71 -7.37 5.23
N THR A 72 -7.66 -6.46 5.04
CA THR A 72 -7.66 -5.48 3.95
C THR A 72 -6.37 -4.65 3.96
N THR A 73 -5.99 -4.09 5.12
CA THR A 73 -4.77 -3.30 5.25
C THR A 73 -3.53 -4.13 4.91
N MET A 74 -3.43 -5.34 5.47
CA MET A 74 -2.30 -6.23 5.21
C MET A 74 -2.17 -6.58 3.72
N LEU A 75 -3.25 -6.97 3.06
CA LEU A 75 -3.22 -7.33 1.63
C LEU A 75 -2.81 -6.14 0.75
N VAL A 76 -3.37 -4.95 1.02
CA VAL A 76 -3.02 -3.73 0.27
C VAL A 76 -1.56 -3.33 0.49
N SER A 77 -1.09 -3.28 1.74
CA SER A 77 0.29 -2.90 2.07
C SER A 77 1.33 -3.87 1.51
N CYS A 78 0.97 -5.14 1.36
CA CYS A 78 1.83 -6.17 0.77
C CYS A 78 1.68 -6.29 -0.76
N ASN A 79 0.84 -5.45 -1.40
CA ASN A 79 0.52 -5.54 -2.82
C ASN A 79 0.00 -6.93 -3.25
N ILE A 80 -0.87 -7.53 -2.43
CA ILE A 80 -1.47 -8.84 -2.66
C ILE A 80 -2.87 -8.65 -3.25
N PRO A 81 -3.17 -9.17 -4.46
CA PRO A 81 -4.49 -9.05 -5.05
C PRO A 81 -5.58 -9.70 -4.19
N PHE A 82 -6.73 -9.04 -4.03
CA PHE A 82 -7.85 -9.59 -3.26
C PHE A 82 -8.40 -10.90 -3.82
N GLY A 83 -8.12 -11.26 -5.09
CA GLY A 83 -8.48 -12.57 -5.63
C GLY A 83 -7.84 -13.74 -4.87
N VAL A 84 -6.71 -13.53 -4.19
CA VAL A 84 -6.01 -14.56 -3.40
C VAL A 84 -6.90 -15.12 -2.29
N VAL A 85 -7.82 -14.34 -1.72
CA VAL A 85 -8.67 -14.77 -0.61
C VAL A 85 -9.72 -15.81 -1.00
N GLN A 86 -9.94 -15.98 -2.30
CA GLN A 86 -10.84 -16.99 -2.86
C GLN A 86 -10.10 -18.29 -3.19
N HIS A 87 -8.77 -18.31 -3.10
CA HIS A 87 -7.98 -19.49 -3.42
C HIS A 87 -8.14 -20.57 -2.32
N PRO A 88 -8.44 -21.84 -2.66
CA PRO A 88 -8.71 -22.89 -1.68
C PRO A 88 -7.59 -23.08 -0.65
N ASN A 89 -6.32 -23.08 -1.08
CA ASN A 89 -5.18 -23.19 -0.17
C ASN A 89 -5.08 -22.02 0.81
N PHE A 90 -5.44 -20.81 0.37
CA PHE A 90 -5.44 -19.64 1.24
C PHE A 90 -6.55 -19.75 2.29
N VAL A 91 -7.76 -20.13 1.87
CA VAL A 91 -8.89 -20.35 2.77
C VAL A 91 -8.58 -21.45 3.78
N ALA A 92 -8.04 -22.59 3.34
CA ALA A 92 -7.67 -23.70 4.21
C ALA A 92 -6.57 -23.30 5.21
N PHE A 93 -5.55 -22.56 4.76
CA PHE A 93 -4.49 -22.04 5.64
C PHE A 93 -5.06 -21.11 6.72
N MET A 94 -5.89 -20.13 6.33
CA MET A 94 -6.47 -19.18 7.27
C MET A 94 -7.40 -19.86 8.26
N ALA A 95 -8.27 -20.77 7.81
CA ALA A 95 -9.15 -21.55 8.67
C ALA A 95 -8.35 -22.36 9.70
N LYS A 96 -7.26 -23.02 9.26
CA LYS A 96 -6.40 -23.83 10.13
C LYS A 96 -5.76 -23.03 11.27
N TYR A 97 -5.26 -21.82 10.99
CA TYR A 97 -4.44 -21.08 11.95
C TYR A 97 -5.17 -19.95 12.70
N THR A 98 -6.31 -19.49 12.20
CA THR A 98 -7.05 -18.36 12.81
C THR A 98 -8.44 -18.72 13.31
N ASN A 99 -9.00 -19.85 12.85
CA ASN A 99 -10.41 -20.21 13.06
C ASN A 99 -11.41 -19.09 12.68
N ARG A 100 -11.01 -18.19 11.76
CA ARG A 100 -11.85 -17.12 11.21
C ARG A 100 -12.32 -17.51 9.81
N VAL A 101 -13.53 -17.07 9.46
CA VAL A 101 -14.02 -17.13 8.09
C VAL A 101 -13.33 -16.05 7.27
N VAL A 102 -12.75 -16.44 6.13
CA VAL A 102 -12.09 -15.50 5.23
C VAL A 102 -13.15 -14.62 4.55
N PRO A 103 -13.05 -13.28 4.62
CA PRO A 103 -13.98 -12.38 3.95
C PRO A 103 -13.90 -12.55 2.43
N SER A 104 -15.04 -12.34 1.77
CA SER A 104 -15.09 -12.39 0.31
C SER A 104 -14.29 -11.24 -0.32
N ARG A 105 -13.89 -11.39 -1.59
CA ARG A 105 -13.28 -10.31 -2.37
C ARG A 105 -14.15 -9.03 -2.34
N PHE A 106 -15.47 -9.18 -2.46
CA PHE A 106 -16.41 -8.05 -2.41
C PHE A 106 -16.37 -7.33 -1.05
N THR A 107 -16.34 -8.09 0.05
CA THR A 107 -16.25 -7.54 1.40
C THR A 107 -14.96 -6.75 1.60
N LEU A 108 -13.82 -7.27 1.12
CA LEU A 108 -12.53 -6.58 1.18
C LEU A 108 -12.51 -5.33 0.31
N THR A 109 -13.10 -5.36 -0.89
CA THR A 109 -13.25 -4.17 -1.74
C THR A 109 -14.03 -3.07 -1.02
N ARG A 110 -15.19 -3.37 -0.41
CA ARG A 110 -15.94 -2.37 0.37
C ARG A 110 -15.17 -1.85 1.58
N SER A 111 -14.40 -2.71 2.24
CA SER A 111 -13.54 -2.34 3.36
C SER A 111 -12.40 -1.41 2.93
N MET A 112 -11.84 -1.62 1.73
CA MET A 112 -10.83 -0.73 1.15
C MET A 112 -11.45 0.62 0.77
N GLU A 113 -12.61 0.61 0.12
CA GLU A 113 -13.35 1.82 -0.28
C GLU A 113 -13.67 2.69 0.94
N SER A 114 -14.10 2.09 2.06
CA SER A 114 -14.39 2.86 3.28
C SER A 114 -13.15 3.47 3.93
N LYS A 115 -11.95 2.91 3.68
CA LYS A 115 -10.67 3.45 4.15
C LYS A 115 -10.05 4.48 3.21
N SER A 116 -10.43 4.49 1.93
CA SER A 116 -9.87 5.40 0.92
C SER A 116 -9.96 6.88 1.32
N PRO A 117 -11.11 7.40 1.85
CA PRO A 117 -11.20 8.79 2.29
C PRO A 117 -10.21 9.17 3.40
N VAL A 118 -9.89 8.23 4.29
CA VAL A 118 -8.91 8.45 5.37
C VAL A 118 -7.50 8.62 4.79
N ILE A 119 -7.15 7.85 3.77
CA ILE A 119 -5.85 7.96 3.08
C ILE A 119 -5.78 9.28 2.29
N LEU A 120 -6.84 9.64 1.56
CA LEU A 120 -6.90 10.93 0.84
C LEU A 120 -6.80 12.12 1.80
N SER A 121 -7.38 12.03 3.00
CA SER A 121 -7.26 13.06 4.02
C SER A 121 -5.82 13.22 4.51
N LYS A 122 -5.09 12.11 4.70
CA LYS A 122 -3.66 12.16 5.05
C LYS A 122 -2.81 12.78 3.94
N ILE A 123 -3.09 12.43 2.68
CA ILE A 123 -2.42 13.03 1.52
C ILE A 123 -2.67 14.54 1.51
N LYS A 124 -3.92 14.96 1.74
CA LYS A 124 -4.29 16.38 1.84
C LYS A 124 -3.47 17.10 2.93
N GLU A 125 -3.39 16.50 4.13
CA GLU A 125 -2.59 17.04 5.24
C GLU A 125 -1.09 17.15 4.90
N GLU A 126 -0.51 16.13 4.26
CA GLU A 126 0.92 16.08 3.92
C GLU A 126 1.34 17.13 2.89
N VAL A 127 0.42 17.49 1.99
CA VAL A 127 0.67 18.53 0.98
C VAL A 127 0.12 19.90 1.36
N GLU A 128 -0.59 20.03 2.49
CA GLU A 128 -1.22 21.28 2.93
C GLU A 128 -0.20 22.43 3.06
N GLY A 129 -0.58 23.64 2.64
CA GLY A 129 0.31 24.80 2.60
C GLY A 129 1.50 24.74 1.62
N LYS A 130 1.75 23.61 0.94
CA LYS A 130 2.84 23.46 -0.02
C LYS A 130 2.38 23.74 -1.45
N ASP A 131 3.28 24.26 -2.27
CA ASP A 131 3.11 24.24 -3.73
C ASP A 131 3.13 22.78 -4.21
N ILE A 132 2.35 22.46 -5.24
CA ILE A 132 2.20 21.09 -5.75
C ILE A 132 2.40 21.03 -7.26
N PHE A 133 2.80 19.84 -7.73
CA PHE A 133 2.66 19.44 -9.11
C PHE A 133 1.53 18.42 -9.26
N MET A 134 0.98 18.35 -10.46
CA MET A 134 0.09 17.31 -10.92
C MET A 134 0.68 16.67 -12.17
N ALA A 135 0.65 15.35 -12.24
CA ALA A 135 0.94 14.61 -13.46
C ALA A 135 -0.28 13.79 -13.88
N LEU A 136 -0.63 13.89 -15.16
CA LEU A 136 -1.66 13.08 -15.79
C LEU A 136 -1.00 12.16 -16.81
N ASP A 137 -1.34 10.88 -16.75
CA ASP A 137 -0.86 9.87 -17.70
C ASP A 137 -2.03 8.99 -18.14
N GLU A 138 -2.14 8.77 -19.44
CA GLU A 138 -3.16 7.91 -20.03
C GLU A 138 -2.54 6.55 -20.39
N THR A 139 -3.26 5.48 -20.08
CA THR A 139 -2.89 4.14 -20.54
C THR A 139 -4.12 3.46 -21.11
N THR A 140 -3.97 2.91 -22.32
CA THR A 140 -5.02 2.11 -22.96
C THR A 140 -4.66 0.64 -22.85
N ASP A 141 -5.55 -0.16 -22.29
CA ASP A 141 -5.36 -1.59 -22.20
C ASP A 141 -5.65 -2.31 -23.54
N PRO A 142 -5.29 -3.59 -23.70
CA PRO A 142 -5.58 -4.35 -24.92
C PRO A 142 -7.08 -4.47 -25.27
N LEU A 143 -7.97 -4.23 -24.30
CA LEU A 143 -9.42 -4.23 -24.49
C LEU A 143 -9.96 -2.83 -24.84
N GLN A 144 -9.07 -1.89 -25.19
CA GLN A 144 -9.40 -0.50 -25.56
C GLN A 144 -10.07 0.30 -24.43
N ARG A 145 -9.83 -0.08 -23.18
CA ARG A 145 -10.22 0.74 -22.02
C ARG A 145 -9.07 1.69 -21.73
N SER A 146 -9.34 3.00 -21.80
CA SER A 146 -8.36 4.02 -21.44
C SER A 146 -8.57 4.43 -19.99
N MET A 147 -7.48 4.36 -19.23
CA MET A 147 -7.44 4.79 -17.83
C MET A 147 -6.52 5.99 -17.74
N THR A 148 -6.98 7.03 -17.04
CA THR A 148 -6.17 8.22 -16.75
C THR A 148 -5.76 8.18 -15.28
N ALA A 149 -4.46 8.10 -15.04
CA ALA A 149 -3.88 8.20 -13.71
C ALA A 149 -3.57 9.67 -13.38
N VAL A 150 -4.02 10.11 -12.20
CA VAL A 150 -3.73 11.45 -11.68
C VAL A 150 -2.84 11.33 -10.47
N LEU A 151 -1.60 11.78 -10.64
CA LEU A 151 -0.59 11.83 -9.60
C LEU A 151 -0.41 13.27 -9.11
N ILE A 152 -0.19 13.44 -7.81
CA ILE A 152 0.20 14.73 -7.23
C ILE A 152 1.40 14.57 -6.31
N GLY A 153 2.15 15.65 -6.12
CA GLY A 153 3.20 15.68 -5.12
C GLY A 153 3.57 17.10 -4.71
N PRO A 154 4.15 17.27 -3.52
CA PRO A 154 4.65 18.56 -3.08
C PRO A 154 5.88 18.98 -3.89
N LEU A 155 6.02 20.30 -4.08
CA LEU A 155 7.20 20.96 -4.64
C LEU A 155 8.04 21.56 -3.50
N ASP A 156 8.45 20.73 -2.54
CA ASP A 156 9.18 21.16 -1.34
C ASP A 156 10.71 20.92 -1.43
N GLY A 157 11.24 20.74 -2.64
CA GLY A 157 12.67 20.57 -2.90
C GLY A 157 13.22 19.17 -2.60
N HIS A 158 12.41 18.28 -2.02
CA HIS A 158 12.76 16.87 -1.87
C HIS A 158 12.48 16.12 -3.18
N PHE A 159 13.48 16.13 -4.07
CA PHE A 159 13.44 15.48 -5.40
C PHE A 159 13.12 13.97 -5.37
N LEU A 160 13.13 13.32 -4.20
CA LEU A 160 12.91 11.88 -4.02
C LEU A 160 11.54 11.53 -3.42
N GLY A 161 10.65 12.51 -3.19
CA GLY A 161 9.28 12.23 -2.74
C GLY A 161 8.51 11.40 -3.77
N ARG A 162 7.87 10.29 -3.35
CA ARG A 162 6.98 9.54 -4.24
C ARG A 162 5.68 10.33 -4.41
N PRO A 163 5.22 10.58 -5.64
CA PRO A 163 3.91 11.19 -5.84
C PRO A 163 2.80 10.25 -5.34
N TYR A 164 1.67 10.86 -4.97
CA TYR A 164 0.47 10.15 -4.56
C TYR A 164 -0.47 9.99 -5.76
N LEU A 165 -0.93 8.76 -5.97
CA LEU A 165 -2.06 8.49 -6.86
C LEU A 165 -3.35 8.90 -6.17
N ILE A 166 -4.01 9.93 -6.71
CA ILE A 166 -5.23 10.47 -6.13
C ILE A 166 -6.49 10.16 -6.92
N ASN A 167 -6.35 9.86 -8.21
CA ASN A 167 -7.47 9.44 -9.04
C ASN A 167 -6.98 8.47 -10.12
N LEU A 168 -7.84 7.53 -10.47
CA LEU A 168 -7.65 6.61 -11.58
C LEU A 168 -9.01 6.48 -12.26
N GLU A 169 -9.18 7.18 -13.38
CA GLU A 169 -10.48 7.39 -14.01
C GLU A 169 -10.57 6.65 -15.34
N ASP A 170 -11.69 5.97 -15.60
CA ASP A 170 -11.98 5.34 -16.89
C ASP A 170 -12.48 6.42 -17.86
N VAL A 171 -11.66 6.71 -18.86
CA VAL A 171 -11.88 7.79 -19.82
C VAL A 171 -12.18 7.20 -21.19
N LYS A 172 -13.42 7.39 -21.66
CA LYS A 172 -13.85 6.85 -22.97
C LYS A 172 -13.26 7.59 -24.16
N LYS A 173 -12.78 8.82 -23.97
CA LYS A 173 -12.29 9.70 -25.03
C LYS A 173 -11.14 10.56 -24.53
N ALA A 174 -9.98 10.40 -25.17
CA ALA A 174 -8.81 11.24 -24.96
C ALA A 174 -8.98 12.56 -25.73
N ASP A 175 -9.60 13.56 -25.07
CA ASP A 175 -9.68 14.92 -25.61
C ASP A 175 -9.40 15.98 -24.55
N ASN A 176 -9.22 17.22 -25.01
CA ASN A 176 -8.79 18.32 -24.16
C ASN A 176 -9.80 18.64 -23.05
N GLU A 177 -11.10 18.52 -23.34
CA GLU A 177 -12.17 18.81 -22.38
C GLU A 177 -12.19 17.74 -21.29
N THR A 178 -12.07 16.47 -21.68
CA THR A 178 -12.03 15.34 -20.76
C THR A 178 -10.82 15.43 -19.83
N MET A 179 -9.63 15.70 -20.37
CA MET A 179 -8.42 15.87 -19.53
C MET A 179 -8.51 17.07 -18.58
N THR A 180 -9.08 18.18 -19.04
CA THR A 180 -9.34 19.35 -18.19
C THR A 180 -10.28 18.98 -17.04
N ASN A 181 -11.36 18.28 -17.35
CA ASN A 181 -12.36 17.86 -16.37
C ASN A 181 -11.80 16.86 -15.35
N VAL A 182 -11.00 15.88 -15.79
CA VAL A 182 -10.33 14.92 -14.90
C VAL A 182 -9.38 15.63 -13.94
N ALA A 183 -8.58 16.59 -14.41
CA ALA A 183 -7.67 17.34 -13.55
C ALA A 183 -8.43 18.18 -12.50
N VAL A 184 -9.44 18.95 -12.93
CA VAL A 184 -10.26 19.80 -12.05
C VAL A 184 -11.06 18.97 -11.04
N SER A 185 -11.69 17.87 -11.49
CA SER A 185 -12.47 16.99 -10.63
C SER A 185 -11.57 16.33 -9.58
N SER A 186 -10.37 15.89 -9.96
CA SER A 186 -9.41 15.24 -9.06
C SER A 186 -8.95 16.19 -7.95
N ILE A 187 -8.61 17.43 -8.27
CA ILE A 187 -8.27 18.44 -7.24
C ILE A 187 -9.47 18.70 -6.33
N ARG A 188 -10.66 18.90 -6.89
CA ARG A 188 -11.86 19.18 -6.10
C ARG A 188 -12.21 18.02 -5.16
N ASN A 189 -12.08 16.78 -5.62
CA ASN A 189 -12.42 15.59 -4.84
C ASN A 189 -11.48 15.39 -3.65
N VAL A 190 -10.20 15.71 -3.80
CA VAL A 190 -9.19 15.54 -2.73
C VAL A 190 -9.12 16.75 -1.82
N PHE A 191 -9.05 17.96 -2.39
CA PHE A 191 -8.77 19.18 -1.65
C PHE A 191 -10.01 19.98 -1.28
N GLY A 192 -11.12 19.80 -1.99
CA GLY A 192 -12.35 20.57 -1.83
C GLY A 192 -12.37 21.86 -2.66
N SER A 193 -13.45 22.64 -2.52
CA SER A 193 -13.63 23.94 -3.21
C SER A 193 -12.64 25.00 -2.77
N GLU A 194 -12.14 24.91 -1.53
CA GLU A 194 -11.26 25.90 -0.89
C GLU A 194 -9.79 25.75 -1.27
N PHE A 195 -9.46 24.88 -2.23
CA PHE A 195 -8.08 24.72 -2.69
C PHE A 195 -7.55 26.05 -3.27
N GLN A 196 -6.42 26.53 -2.74
CA GLN A 196 -5.76 27.72 -3.24
C GLN A 196 -5.15 27.42 -4.61
N ARG A 197 -5.83 27.85 -5.67
CA ARG A 197 -5.52 27.53 -7.07
C ARG A 197 -4.10 27.91 -7.47
N GLU A 198 -3.54 28.94 -6.83
CA GLU A 198 -2.18 29.42 -7.05
C GLU A 198 -1.09 28.42 -6.64
N ARG A 199 -1.42 27.41 -5.83
CA ARG A 199 -0.49 26.37 -5.34
C ARG A 199 -0.21 25.30 -6.37
N LEU A 200 -1.08 25.10 -7.37
CA LEU A 200 -0.76 24.22 -8.50
C LEU A 200 0.22 24.95 -9.42
N LYS A 201 1.49 24.52 -9.42
CA LYS A 201 2.57 25.19 -10.19
C LYS A 201 2.93 24.46 -11.47
N ILE A 202 2.90 23.14 -11.44
CA ILE A 202 3.39 22.32 -12.53
C ILE A 202 2.32 21.31 -12.92
N PHE A 203 2.04 21.24 -14.21
CA PHE A 203 1.17 20.25 -14.81
C PHE A 203 1.95 19.44 -15.84
N ILE A 204 2.06 18.14 -15.60
CA ILE A 204 2.88 17.23 -16.41
C ILE A 204 1.96 16.30 -17.18
N THR A 205 2.08 16.28 -18.50
CA THR A 205 1.35 15.34 -19.37
C THR A 205 2.21 14.90 -20.54
N ASP A 206 1.70 13.99 -21.37
CA ASP A 206 2.33 13.73 -22.67
C ASP A 206 2.33 14.97 -23.58
N GLY A 207 3.05 14.86 -24.70
CA GLY A 207 3.16 15.93 -25.69
C GLY A 207 2.04 15.95 -26.72
N ALA A 208 0.90 15.28 -26.48
CA ALA A 208 -0.19 15.23 -27.44
C ALA A 208 -0.89 16.59 -27.56
N ALA A 209 -1.41 16.91 -28.75
CA ALA A 209 -2.04 18.21 -29.02
C ALA A 209 -3.23 18.50 -28.10
N TYR A 210 -4.00 17.47 -27.74
CA TYR A 210 -5.14 17.62 -26.82
C TYR A 210 -4.70 17.85 -25.37
N CYS A 211 -3.58 17.29 -24.92
CA CYS A 211 -2.97 17.53 -23.62
C CYS A 211 -2.46 18.96 -23.49
N ILE A 212 -1.81 19.49 -24.53
CA ILE A 212 -1.37 20.89 -24.59
C ILE A 212 -2.59 21.82 -24.49
N LYS A 213 -3.64 21.55 -25.28
CA LYS A 213 -4.88 22.32 -25.24
C LYS A 213 -5.60 22.21 -23.89
N ALA A 214 -5.59 21.05 -23.25
CA ALA A 214 -6.13 20.89 -21.90
C ALA A 214 -5.36 21.75 -20.89
N ALA A 215 -4.02 21.80 -21.01
CA ALA A 215 -3.21 22.65 -20.16
C ALA A 215 -3.48 24.14 -20.37
N GLU A 216 -3.79 24.57 -21.61
CA GLU A 216 -4.27 25.93 -21.89
C GLU A 216 -5.60 26.22 -21.18
N ASN A 217 -6.61 25.33 -21.32
CA ASN A 217 -7.90 25.46 -20.64
C ASN A 217 -7.76 25.48 -19.10
N LEU A 218 -6.80 24.71 -18.56
CA LEU A 218 -6.54 24.65 -17.12
C LEU A 218 -5.98 25.96 -16.57
N ARG A 219 -5.39 26.85 -17.38
CA ARG A 219 -4.91 28.15 -16.90
C ARG A 219 -6.04 29.05 -16.41
N ASP A 220 -7.25 28.91 -16.95
CA ASP A 220 -8.43 29.63 -16.46
C ASP A 220 -8.79 29.21 -15.03
N HIS A 221 -8.45 27.98 -14.65
CA HIS A 221 -8.69 27.41 -13.32
C HIS A 221 -7.49 27.60 -12.39
N TYR A 222 -6.27 27.51 -12.92
CA TYR A 222 -5.00 27.52 -12.19
C TYR A 222 -4.01 28.49 -12.87
N PRO A 223 -4.13 29.81 -12.62
CA PRO A 223 -3.47 30.83 -13.44
C PRO A 223 -1.93 30.86 -13.31
N ARG A 224 -1.36 30.27 -12.25
CA ARG A 224 0.10 30.18 -12.04
C ARG A 224 0.71 28.85 -12.49
N MET A 225 -0.09 27.97 -13.08
CA MET A 225 0.33 26.65 -13.53
C MET A 225 1.13 26.73 -14.83
N ILE A 226 2.26 26.03 -14.86
CA ILE A 226 3.10 25.83 -16.05
C ILE A 226 2.92 24.40 -16.53
N HIS A 227 2.72 24.23 -17.83
CA HIS A 227 2.69 22.92 -18.47
C HIS A 227 4.11 22.45 -18.78
N VAL A 228 4.37 21.17 -18.50
CA VAL A 228 5.63 20.50 -18.80
C VAL A 228 5.34 19.19 -19.51
N THR A 229 5.88 19.04 -20.72
CA THR A 229 5.77 17.78 -21.45
C THR A 229 6.65 16.71 -20.83
N CYS A 230 6.11 15.51 -20.66
CA CYS A 230 6.83 14.35 -20.15
C CYS A 230 8.00 13.98 -21.06
N LEU A 231 9.22 14.03 -20.50
CA LEU A 231 10.46 13.70 -21.22
C LEU A 231 10.50 12.23 -21.66
N ALA A 232 9.94 11.31 -20.86
CA ALA A 232 9.93 9.88 -21.21
C ALA A 232 9.19 9.65 -22.54
N HIS A 233 8.04 10.30 -22.72
CA HIS A 233 7.31 10.27 -23.99
C HIS A 233 8.05 10.99 -25.12
N GLY A 234 8.78 12.07 -24.82
CA GLY A 234 9.60 12.74 -25.82
C GLY A 234 10.79 11.90 -26.31
N LEU A 235 11.38 11.10 -25.43
CA LEU A 235 12.51 10.22 -25.72
C LEU A 235 12.10 8.89 -26.35
N ASN A 236 10.89 8.40 -26.08
CA ASN A 236 10.37 7.14 -26.59
C ASN A 236 9.58 7.31 -27.92
N ARG A 237 9.95 8.31 -28.72
CA ARG A 237 9.39 8.55 -30.06
C ARG A 237 10.13 7.78 -31.15
#